data_AF-A0A7J0BEG0-F1
#
_entry.id   AF-A0A7J0BEG0-F1
#
_cell.length_a   1.000
_cell.length_b   1.000
_cell.length_c   1.000
_cell.angle_alpha   90.00
_cell.angle_beta   90.00
_cell.angle_gamma   90.00
#
_symmetry.space_group_name_H-M   'P 1'
#
loop_
_entity.id
_entity.type
_entity.pdbx_description
1 polymer ?
#
loop_
_entity_poly.entity_id
_entity_poly.type
_entity_poly.pdbx_seq_one_letter_code
_entity_poly.pdbx_strand_id
1 'polypeptide(L)'
;MHTPDKREREYPAGLYEAIRGYEDAKAPAELLPGILNGLKPRRLSLWQRLLRLMREPVTVSFTPARGIATVAVLAVALMSLQLVWYGAEAPVAERTSVLLAERAVAVPDAAHGTAPVRFVLADELRRNHSVAVIGSFNQWQDGGYSMRYDTAAKVWVLDLMLPRGEYEYVFLVDGRMTIPDPGISLVREDNFGSRNSVLYVGDETREI
;
A
#
# COMPACT_ATOMS: atom_id res chain seq x y z
N MET A 1 52.90 -15.78 -33.39
CA MET A 1 51.76 -15.20 -34.14
C MET A 1 51.48 -13.84 -33.51
N HIS A 2 52.10 -12.79 -34.01
CA HIS A 2 51.93 -11.42 -33.52
C HIS A 2 51.76 -10.54 -34.75
N THR A 3 50.56 -10.04 -34.95
CA THR A 3 50.16 -9.16 -36.05
C THR A 3 50.79 -7.77 -35.85
N PRO A 4 51.32 -7.13 -36.90
CA PRO A 4 52.03 -5.85 -36.78
C PRO A 4 51.05 -4.71 -36.50
N ASP A 5 51.44 -3.79 -35.61
CA ASP A 5 50.69 -2.56 -35.34
C ASP A 5 50.79 -1.60 -36.53
N LYS A 6 49.64 -1.22 -37.07
CA LYS A 6 49.49 -0.41 -38.28
C LYS A 6 49.53 1.09 -37.98
N ARG A 7 50.55 1.67 -37.32
CA ARG A 7 50.62 3.15 -37.19
C ARG A 7 52.03 3.76 -37.13
N GLU A 8 52.97 3.28 -37.92
CA GLU A 8 54.10 4.11 -38.33
C GLU A 8 53.74 4.78 -39.66
N ARG A 9 52.95 5.86 -39.59
CA ARG A 9 52.80 6.76 -40.73
C ARG A 9 54.11 7.52 -40.86
N GLU A 10 54.96 7.04 -41.76
CA GLU A 10 56.16 7.74 -42.21
C GLU A 10 55.74 9.10 -42.75
N TYR A 11 55.93 10.15 -41.94
CA TYR A 11 55.59 11.50 -42.34
C TYR A 11 56.53 11.92 -43.48
N PRO A 12 56.02 12.50 -44.57
CA PRO A 12 56.87 12.92 -45.67
C PRO A 12 57.93 13.91 -45.18
N ALA A 13 59.18 13.71 -45.59
CA ALA A 13 60.27 14.63 -45.30
C ALA A 13 59.86 16.05 -45.74
N GLY A 14 59.85 16.99 -44.80
CA GLY A 14 59.37 18.36 -45.02
C GLY A 14 58.02 18.70 -44.38
N LEU A 15 57.27 17.72 -43.84
CA LEU A 15 56.03 18.04 -43.11
C LEU A 15 56.28 18.96 -41.92
N TYR A 16 57.40 18.76 -41.23
CA TYR A 16 57.79 19.62 -40.12
C TYR A 16 58.17 21.03 -40.56
N GLU A 17 58.75 21.23 -41.75
CA GLU A 17 59.00 22.57 -42.29
C GLU A 17 57.70 23.23 -42.76
N ALA A 18 56.80 22.46 -43.38
CA ALA A 18 55.49 22.95 -43.83
C ALA A 18 54.60 23.41 -42.65
N ILE A 19 54.65 22.71 -41.52
CA ILE A 19 53.94 23.12 -40.29
C ILE A 19 54.62 24.34 -39.65
N ARG A 20 55.97 24.37 -39.62
CA ARG A 20 56.72 25.46 -38.99
C ARG A 20 56.61 26.79 -39.76
N GLY A 21 56.34 26.75 -41.06
CA GLY A 21 56.08 27.92 -41.90
C GLY A 21 54.62 28.36 -41.93
N TYR A 22 53.70 27.64 -41.27
CA TYR A 22 52.31 28.05 -41.16
C TYR A 22 52.21 29.15 -40.11
N GLU A 23 51.77 30.34 -40.52
CA GLU A 23 51.43 31.39 -39.57
C GLU A 23 50.26 30.89 -38.71
N ASP A 24 50.38 30.99 -37.38
CA ASP A 24 49.32 30.61 -36.45
C ASP A 24 48.07 31.45 -36.75
N ALA A 25 47.18 30.91 -37.59
CA ALA A 25 45.96 31.58 -37.96
C ALA A 25 45.14 31.79 -36.67
N LYS A 26 45.02 33.06 -36.26
CA LYS A 26 44.25 33.43 -35.08
C LYS A 26 42.83 32.88 -35.24
N ALA A 27 42.46 31.95 -34.36
CA ALA A 27 41.17 31.27 -34.41
C ALA A 27 40.04 32.31 -34.56
N PRO A 28 39.16 32.21 -35.58
CA PRO A 28 38.02 33.11 -35.70
C PRO A 28 37.19 33.12 -34.41
N ALA A 29 36.76 34.31 -33.98
CA ALA A 29 36.07 34.51 -32.71
C ALA A 29 34.78 33.68 -32.56
N GLU A 30 34.23 33.21 -33.67
CA GLU A 30 33.01 32.39 -33.74
C GLU A 30 33.24 30.88 -33.57
N LEU A 31 34.50 30.41 -33.57
CA LEU A 31 34.81 28.98 -33.41
C LEU A 31 34.44 28.44 -32.03
N LEU A 32 34.70 29.22 -30.98
CA LEU A 32 34.41 28.83 -29.60
C LEU A 32 32.91 28.64 -29.35
N PRO A 33 32.03 29.61 -29.67
CA PRO A 33 30.59 29.42 -29.49
C PRO A 33 30.01 28.31 -30.40
N GLY A 34 30.53 28.13 -31.62
CA GLY A 34 30.09 27.07 -32.54
C GLY A 34 30.38 25.65 -32.01
N ILE A 35 31.57 25.43 -31.45
CA ILE A 35 31.94 24.13 -30.86
C ILE A 35 31.21 23.91 -29.54
N LEU A 36 31.10 24.94 -28.70
CA LEU A 36 30.47 24.84 -27.39
C LEU A 36 28.97 24.55 -27.48
N ASN A 37 28.27 25.09 -28.49
CA ASN A 37 26.85 24.81 -28.73
C ASN A 37 26.57 23.38 -29.20
N GLY A 38 27.55 22.68 -29.78
CA GLY A 38 27.42 21.28 -30.21
C GLY A 38 27.60 20.24 -29.08
N LEU A 39 28.11 20.66 -27.92
CA LEU A 39 28.38 19.75 -26.81
C LEU A 39 27.15 19.59 -25.90
N LYS A 40 26.40 18.50 -26.08
CA LYS A 40 25.39 18.08 -25.10
C LYS A 40 26.09 17.83 -23.76
N PRO A 41 25.66 18.47 -22.64
CA PRO A 41 26.29 18.25 -21.35
C PRO A 41 26.12 16.79 -20.92
N ARG A 42 27.22 16.06 -20.72
CA ARG A 42 27.21 14.70 -20.18
C ARG A 42 26.81 14.76 -18.71
N ARG A 43 25.52 14.62 -18.42
CA ARG A 43 25.01 14.47 -17.06
C ARG A 43 25.37 13.06 -16.57
N LEU A 44 26.29 12.98 -15.61
CA LEU A 44 26.65 11.72 -14.95
C LEU A 44 25.43 11.13 -14.24
N SER A 45 25.23 9.83 -14.37
CA SER A 45 24.12 9.10 -13.72
C SER A 45 24.26 9.14 -12.20
N LEU A 46 23.15 9.21 -11.48
CA LEU A 46 23.12 9.16 -10.00
C LEU A 46 23.89 7.95 -9.45
N TRP A 47 23.81 6.82 -10.15
CA TRP A 47 24.55 5.60 -9.81
C TRP A 47 26.06 5.74 -9.99
N GLN A 48 26.52 6.52 -10.97
CA GLN A 48 27.95 6.79 -11.15
C GLN A 48 28.49 7.72 -10.06
N ARG A 49 27.66 8.64 -9.55
CA ARG A 49 28.01 9.45 -8.37
C ARG A 49 28.11 8.60 -7.11
N LEU A 50 27.16 7.68 -6.93
CA LEU A 50 27.16 6.75 -5.79
C LEU A 50 28.35 5.79 -5.81
N LEU A 51 28.67 5.20 -6.97
CA LEU A 51 29.83 4.33 -7.14
C LEU A 51 31.16 5.06 -6.92
N ARG A 52 31.21 6.37 -7.19
CA ARG A 52 32.40 7.19 -6.93
C ARG A 52 32.59 7.42 -5.43
N LEU A 53 31.50 7.67 -4.71
CA LEU A 53 31.51 7.80 -3.25
C LEU A 53 31.99 6.52 -2.55
N MET A 54 31.72 5.36 -3.16
CA MET A 54 32.17 4.05 -2.69
C MET A 54 33.66 3.76 -2.97
N ARG A 55 34.28 4.49 -3.90
CA ARG A 55 35.68 4.26 -4.33
C ARG A 55 36.67 5.30 -3.81
N GLU A 56 36.20 6.44 -3.34
CA GLU A 56 37.04 7.45 -2.70
C GLU A 56 36.97 7.27 -1.16
N PRO A 57 38.10 7.08 -0.46
CA PRO A 57 38.09 6.95 1.00
C PRO A 57 37.68 8.29 1.61
N VAL A 58 36.48 8.34 2.20
CA VAL A 58 35.98 9.53 2.89
C VAL A 58 36.76 9.68 4.21
N THR A 59 37.56 10.75 4.34
CA THR A 59 38.24 11.08 5.60
C THR A 59 37.24 11.72 6.56
N VAL A 60 36.69 10.92 7.48
CA VAL A 60 35.77 11.41 8.51
C VAL A 60 36.59 11.95 9.69
N SER A 61 36.62 13.27 9.86
CA SER A 61 37.25 13.90 11.03
C SER A 61 36.34 13.73 12.26
N PHE A 62 36.73 12.85 13.18
CA PHE A 62 35.96 12.53 14.39
C PHE A 62 36.19 13.61 15.47
N THR A 63 35.18 14.44 15.76
CA THR A 63 35.22 15.36 16.90
C THR A 63 34.57 14.67 18.11
N PRO A 64 35.31 14.32 19.17
CA PRO A 64 34.82 13.43 20.24
C PRO A 64 33.59 13.99 20.98
N ALA A 65 33.45 15.31 21.08
CA ALA A 65 32.30 15.94 21.73
C ALA A 65 30.95 15.73 20.99
N ARG A 66 30.96 15.43 19.68
CA ARG A 66 29.74 15.11 18.92
C ARG A 66 29.41 13.61 18.88
N GLY A 67 30.39 12.74 19.17
CA GLY A 67 30.21 11.28 19.14
C GLY A 67 29.31 10.75 20.25
N ILE A 68 29.35 11.37 21.43
CA ILE A 68 28.55 10.93 22.60
C ILE A 68 27.05 11.14 22.33
N ALA A 69 26.67 12.25 21.69
CA ALA A 69 25.28 12.53 21.35
C ALA A 69 24.73 11.57 20.28
N THR A 70 25.52 11.22 19.26
CA THR A 70 25.09 10.28 18.21
C THR A 70 24.97 8.84 18.71
N VAL A 71 25.87 8.41 19.60
CA VAL A 71 25.82 7.06 20.19
C VAL A 71 24.62 6.93 21.13
N ALA A 72 24.30 7.97 21.91
CA ALA A 72 23.11 7.96 22.77
C ALA A 72 21.81 7.89 21.95
N VAL A 73 21.69 8.66 20.86
CA VAL A 73 20.51 8.61 19.97
C VAL A 73 20.38 7.24 19.30
N LEU A 74 21.48 6.65 18.84
CA LEU A 74 21.47 5.30 18.26
C LEU A 74 21.14 4.22 19.29
N ALA A 75 21.61 4.34 20.53
CA ALA A 75 21.26 3.43 21.62
C ALA A 75 19.77 3.52 21.99
N VAL A 76 19.20 4.73 22.03
CA VAL A 76 17.75 4.93 22.25
C VAL A 76 16.93 4.43 21.05
N ALA A 77 17.39 4.63 19.82
CA ALA A 77 16.74 4.10 18.62
C ALA A 77 16.78 2.57 18.58
N LEU A 78 17.91 1.96 18.95
CA LEU A 78 18.03 0.51 19.06
C LEU A 78 17.21 -0.04 20.22
N MET A 79 17.17 0.66 21.37
CA MET A 79 16.37 0.23 22.52
C MET A 79 14.86 0.37 22.27
N SER A 80 14.43 1.39 21.53
CA SER A 80 13.04 1.52 21.07
C SER A 80 12.69 0.47 20.01
N LEU A 81 13.60 0.18 19.08
CA LEU A 81 13.41 -0.89 18.10
C LEU A 81 13.37 -2.28 18.77
N GLN A 82 14.23 -2.50 19.77
CA GLN A 82 14.26 -3.70 20.59
C GLN A 82 12.98 -3.82 21.42
N LEU A 83 12.45 -2.73 21.97
CA LEU A 83 11.15 -2.72 22.66
C LEU A 83 9.98 -3.06 21.73
N VAL A 84 10.03 -2.66 20.45
CA VAL A 84 9.04 -3.06 19.43
C VAL A 84 9.16 -4.55 19.10
N TRP A 85 10.38 -5.09 19.01
CA TRP A 85 10.62 -6.51 18.73
C TRP A 85 10.23 -7.42 19.92
N TYR A 86 10.55 -7.02 21.15
CA TYR A 86 10.14 -7.75 22.37
C TYR A 86 8.67 -7.49 22.74
N GLY A 87 8.09 -6.36 22.35
CA GLY A 87 6.66 -6.06 22.51
C GLY A 87 5.76 -6.75 21.48
N ALA A 88 6.32 -7.27 20.39
CA ALA A 88 5.59 -8.01 19.36
C ALA A 88 5.16 -9.42 19.79
N GLU A 89 5.66 -9.91 20.93
CA GLU A 89 5.26 -11.18 21.55
C GLU A 89 4.62 -10.98 22.92
N ALA A 90 4.02 -9.82 23.20
CA ALA A 90 3.02 -9.78 24.26
C ALA A 90 1.88 -10.74 23.85
N PRO A 91 1.47 -11.70 24.69
CA PRO A 91 0.37 -12.60 24.36
C PRO A 91 -0.88 -11.75 24.14
N VAL A 92 -1.21 -11.53 22.86
CA VAL A 92 -2.45 -10.89 22.41
C VAL A 92 -3.66 -11.60 23.02
N ALA A 93 -3.51 -12.87 23.44
CA ALA A 93 -4.53 -13.68 24.10
C ALA A 93 -5.10 -13.08 25.40
N GLU A 94 -4.35 -12.32 26.21
CA GLU A 94 -4.88 -11.77 27.47
C GLU A 94 -5.43 -10.36 27.33
N ARG A 95 -4.88 -9.51 26.45
CA ARG A 95 -5.44 -8.16 26.25
C ARG A 95 -6.66 -8.17 25.35
N THR A 96 -6.76 -9.15 24.44
CA THR A 96 -7.99 -9.37 23.68
C THR A 96 -9.10 -9.90 24.57
N SER A 97 -8.85 -10.73 25.59
CA SER A 97 -9.94 -11.26 26.41
C SER A 97 -10.65 -10.18 27.23
N VAL A 98 -9.94 -9.18 27.77
CA VAL A 98 -10.56 -8.10 28.54
C VAL A 98 -11.29 -7.09 27.64
N LEU A 99 -10.72 -6.74 26.47
CA LEU A 99 -11.35 -5.84 25.50
C LEU A 99 -12.49 -6.52 24.70
N LEU A 100 -12.41 -7.82 24.45
CA LEU A 100 -13.52 -8.62 23.92
C LEU A 100 -14.60 -8.83 24.98
N ALA A 101 -14.25 -8.97 26.26
CA ALA A 101 -15.24 -9.04 27.34
C ALA A 101 -15.99 -7.72 27.53
N GLU A 102 -15.32 -6.58 27.36
CA GLU A 102 -15.94 -5.25 27.49
C GLU A 102 -16.69 -4.83 26.21
N ARG A 103 -16.31 -5.36 25.03
CA ARG A 103 -17.05 -5.18 23.76
C ARG A 103 -18.08 -6.27 23.49
N ALA A 104 -18.13 -7.32 24.31
CA ALA A 104 -19.23 -8.27 24.43
C ALA A 104 -20.42 -7.70 25.22
N VAL A 105 -20.52 -6.37 25.34
CA VAL A 105 -21.81 -5.71 25.56
C VAL A 105 -22.71 -6.10 24.38
N ALA A 106 -23.60 -7.05 24.69
CA ALA A 106 -24.63 -7.65 23.86
C ALA A 106 -24.14 -8.57 22.72
N VAL A 107 -23.49 -9.68 23.07
CA VAL A 107 -23.96 -10.94 22.48
C VAL A 107 -25.26 -11.25 23.22
N PRO A 108 -26.44 -11.10 22.60
CA PRO A 108 -27.68 -11.48 23.26
C PRO A 108 -27.56 -12.93 23.68
N ASP A 109 -27.89 -13.16 24.95
CA ASP A 109 -27.93 -14.45 25.60
C ASP A 109 -28.46 -15.53 24.63
N ALA A 110 -27.60 -16.48 24.26
CA ALA A 110 -27.94 -17.58 23.36
C ALA A 110 -29.04 -18.51 23.95
N ALA A 111 -29.54 -18.19 25.15
CA ALA A 111 -30.76 -18.74 25.72
C ALA A 111 -32.06 -18.28 25.01
N HIS A 112 -31.99 -17.31 24.08
CA HIS A 112 -33.13 -16.87 23.28
C HIS A 112 -32.99 -17.42 21.86
N GLY A 113 -33.92 -18.31 21.47
CA GLY A 113 -33.82 -19.16 20.27
C GLY A 113 -33.47 -18.43 18.96
N THR A 114 -32.94 -19.16 17.98
CA THR A 114 -32.64 -18.61 16.65
C THR A 114 -33.90 -18.43 15.81
N ALA A 115 -33.89 -17.44 14.92
CA ALA A 115 -34.93 -17.22 13.92
C ALA A 115 -34.34 -17.18 12.50
N PRO A 116 -35.10 -17.63 11.48
CA PRO A 116 -34.72 -17.50 10.09
C PRO A 116 -34.71 -16.04 9.66
N VAL A 117 -33.65 -15.61 9.00
CA VAL A 117 -33.52 -14.28 8.40
C VAL A 117 -33.11 -14.43 6.95
N ARG A 118 -33.85 -13.78 6.05
CA ARG A 118 -33.55 -13.72 4.63
C ARG A 118 -33.05 -12.33 4.26
N PHE A 119 -31.82 -12.25 3.79
CA PHE A 119 -31.24 -11.04 3.20
C PHE A 119 -31.50 -11.02 1.70
N VAL A 120 -31.95 -9.86 1.17
CA VAL A 120 -32.27 -9.69 -0.24
C VAL A 120 -31.70 -8.37 -0.75
N LEU A 121 -30.97 -8.42 -1.86
CA LEU A 121 -30.54 -7.22 -2.59
C LEU A 121 -30.99 -7.31 -4.06
N ALA A 122 -31.78 -6.33 -4.51
CA ALA A 122 -32.22 -6.26 -5.90
C ALA A 122 -31.07 -5.86 -6.84
N ASP A 123 -30.98 -6.55 -7.98
CA ASP A 123 -30.03 -6.23 -9.06
C ASP A 123 -30.67 -6.53 -10.42
N GLU A 124 -31.63 -5.66 -10.79
CA GLU A 124 -32.44 -5.79 -12.01
C GLU A 124 -31.62 -5.77 -13.30
N LEU A 125 -30.48 -5.09 -13.27
CA LEU A 125 -29.61 -4.84 -14.41
C LEU A 125 -28.39 -5.76 -14.43
N ARG A 126 -28.28 -6.72 -13.50
CA ARG A 126 -27.15 -7.67 -13.38
C ARG A 126 -25.79 -6.96 -13.41
N ARG A 127 -25.64 -5.89 -12.63
CA ARG A 127 -24.40 -5.13 -12.58
C ARG A 127 -23.42 -5.66 -11.53
N ASN A 128 -23.91 -6.40 -10.55
CA ASN A 128 -23.07 -6.89 -9.47
C ASN A 128 -22.54 -8.28 -9.86
N HIS A 129 -21.26 -8.53 -9.61
CA HIS A 129 -20.62 -9.82 -9.90
C HIS A 129 -20.59 -10.73 -8.66
N SER A 130 -20.44 -10.14 -7.49
CA SER A 130 -20.58 -10.82 -6.21
C SER A 130 -21.22 -9.92 -5.18
N VAL A 131 -21.98 -10.52 -4.27
CA VAL A 131 -22.54 -9.83 -3.12
C VAL A 131 -22.36 -10.73 -1.90
N ALA A 132 -21.91 -10.17 -0.80
CA ALA A 132 -21.87 -10.81 0.52
C ALA A 132 -22.59 -9.92 1.55
N VAL A 133 -23.07 -10.53 2.63
CA VAL A 133 -23.59 -9.78 3.78
C VAL A 133 -22.52 -9.72 4.85
N ILE A 134 -22.18 -8.53 5.32
CA ILE A 134 -21.24 -8.32 6.42
C ILE A 134 -21.90 -7.50 7.53
N GLY A 135 -21.67 -7.87 8.78
CA GLY A 135 -22.32 -7.24 9.92
C GLY A 135 -21.79 -7.72 11.26
N SER A 136 -22.44 -7.28 12.35
CA SER A 136 -22.02 -7.63 13.71
C SER A 136 -22.04 -9.14 13.98
N PHE A 137 -22.95 -9.90 13.36
CA PHE A 137 -23.06 -11.35 13.51
C PHE A 137 -21.88 -12.15 12.90
N ASN A 138 -21.14 -11.57 11.97
CA ASN A 138 -19.97 -12.20 11.34
C ASN A 138 -18.70 -11.36 11.48
N GLN A 139 -18.65 -10.50 12.49
CA GLN A 139 -17.50 -9.63 12.78
C GLN A 139 -17.06 -8.79 11.58
N TRP A 140 -18.01 -8.40 10.72
CA TRP A 140 -17.77 -7.63 9.50
C TRP A 140 -16.86 -8.34 8.48
N GLN A 141 -16.86 -9.67 8.46
CA GLN A 141 -16.10 -10.50 7.53
C GLN A 141 -17.04 -11.17 6.51
N ASP A 142 -16.62 -11.26 5.25
CA ASP A 142 -17.39 -11.82 4.14
C ASP A 142 -17.25 -13.34 3.98
N GLY A 143 -16.27 -13.94 4.66
CA GLY A 143 -15.97 -15.37 4.61
C GLY A 143 -17.17 -16.24 4.99
N GLY A 144 -17.73 -16.95 4.01
CA GLY A 144 -18.89 -17.83 4.21
C GLY A 144 -20.27 -17.15 4.14
N TYR A 145 -20.32 -15.84 3.86
CA TYR A 145 -21.57 -15.05 3.79
C TYR A 145 -21.84 -14.50 2.39
N SER A 146 -21.33 -15.17 1.36
CA SER A 146 -21.64 -14.87 -0.04
C SER A 146 -23.10 -15.19 -0.35
N MET A 147 -23.79 -14.24 -0.98
CA MET A 147 -25.18 -14.38 -1.41
C MET A 147 -25.26 -15.14 -2.74
N ARG A 148 -26.35 -15.90 -2.94
CA ARG A 148 -26.66 -16.56 -4.20
C ARG A 148 -27.53 -15.66 -5.07
N TYR A 149 -27.19 -15.50 -6.34
CA TYR A 149 -28.06 -14.81 -7.28
C TYR A 149 -29.26 -15.67 -7.70
N ASP A 150 -30.47 -15.16 -7.52
CA ASP A 150 -31.70 -15.70 -8.08
C ASP A 150 -32.00 -15.03 -9.43
N THR A 151 -31.92 -15.83 -10.50
CA THR A 151 -32.09 -15.31 -11.87
C THR A 151 -33.53 -14.97 -12.20
N ALA A 152 -34.51 -15.67 -11.61
CA ALA A 152 -35.92 -15.45 -11.92
C ALA A 152 -36.43 -14.16 -11.26
N ALA A 153 -36.04 -13.95 -9.99
CA ALA A 153 -36.43 -12.76 -9.23
C ALA A 153 -35.46 -11.57 -9.41
N LYS A 154 -34.29 -11.78 -10.05
CA LYS A 154 -33.23 -10.77 -10.26
C LYS A 154 -32.71 -10.16 -8.96
N VAL A 155 -32.49 -11.01 -7.96
CA VAL A 155 -32.05 -10.61 -6.61
C VAL A 155 -30.89 -11.46 -6.13
N TRP A 156 -30.06 -10.91 -5.27
CA TRP A 156 -29.12 -11.65 -4.44
C TRP A 156 -29.81 -12.07 -3.15
N VAL A 157 -29.65 -13.32 -2.73
CA VAL A 157 -30.33 -13.90 -1.55
C VAL A 157 -29.35 -14.67 -0.66
N LEU A 158 -29.48 -14.50 0.66
CA LEU A 158 -28.84 -15.34 1.66
C LEU A 158 -29.80 -15.58 2.82
N ASP A 159 -29.99 -16.85 3.19
CA ASP A 159 -30.81 -17.27 4.33
C ASP A 159 -29.88 -17.66 5.49
N LEU A 160 -30.06 -17.05 6.67
CA LEU A 160 -29.29 -17.32 7.88
C LEU A 160 -30.20 -17.63 9.07
N MET A 161 -29.71 -18.44 10.00
CA MET A 161 -30.32 -18.55 11.33
C MET A 161 -29.55 -17.61 12.26
N LEU A 162 -30.21 -16.56 12.75
CA LEU A 162 -29.61 -15.61 13.68
C LEU A 162 -30.25 -15.75 15.06
N PRO A 163 -29.47 -15.70 16.16
CA PRO A 163 -30.01 -15.53 17.49
C PRO A 163 -30.89 -14.28 17.55
N ARG A 164 -31.79 -14.21 18.54
CA ARG A 164 -32.52 -12.96 18.79
C ARG A 164 -31.54 -11.86 19.15
N GLY A 165 -31.76 -10.66 18.64
CA GLY A 165 -30.83 -9.56 18.85
C GLY A 165 -31.03 -8.39 17.92
N GLU A 166 -30.20 -7.37 18.14
CA GLU A 166 -30.01 -6.26 17.21
C GLU A 166 -28.72 -6.50 16.42
N TYR A 167 -28.79 -6.37 15.11
CA TYR A 167 -27.66 -6.56 14.21
C TYR A 167 -27.50 -5.36 13.29
N GLU A 168 -26.27 -4.88 13.15
CA GLU A 168 -25.90 -3.93 12.12
C GLU A 168 -25.27 -4.68 10.95
N TYR A 169 -25.63 -4.32 9.71
CA TYR A 169 -25.08 -4.94 8.52
C TYR A 169 -25.10 -4.03 7.29
N VAL A 170 -24.33 -4.43 6.29
CA VAL A 170 -24.33 -3.88 4.92
C VAL A 170 -24.11 -4.99 3.91
N PHE A 171 -24.44 -4.72 2.65
CA PHE A 171 -24.05 -5.56 1.52
C PHE A 171 -22.67 -5.16 1.00
N LEU A 172 -21.75 -6.11 0.94
CA LEU A 172 -20.46 -5.95 0.28
C LEU A 172 -20.57 -6.42 -1.17
N VAL A 173 -20.55 -5.47 -2.10
CA VAL A 173 -20.64 -5.68 -3.55
C VAL A 173 -19.24 -5.69 -4.17
N ASP A 174 -18.97 -6.70 -4.99
CA ASP A 174 -17.70 -6.90 -5.70
C ASP A 174 -16.46 -6.83 -4.80
N GLY A 175 -16.60 -7.19 -3.52
CA GLY A 175 -15.52 -7.18 -2.52
C GLY A 175 -14.97 -5.80 -2.17
N ARG A 176 -15.62 -4.70 -2.57
CA ARG A 176 -15.06 -3.34 -2.42
C ARG A 176 -16.07 -2.26 -2.04
N MET A 177 -17.33 -2.41 -2.41
CA MET A 177 -18.35 -1.38 -2.20
C MET A 177 -19.34 -1.84 -1.15
N THR A 178 -19.53 -1.08 -0.09
CA THR A 178 -20.56 -1.34 0.91
C THR A 178 -21.81 -0.52 0.61
N ILE A 179 -22.97 -1.17 0.71
CA ILE A 179 -24.28 -0.55 0.48
C ILE A 179 -25.20 -0.96 1.63
N PRO A 180 -25.84 -0.02 2.34
CA PRO A 180 -26.90 -0.37 3.29
C PRO A 180 -28.06 -1.04 2.57
N ASP A 181 -28.83 -1.84 3.29
CA ASP A 181 -30.00 -2.51 2.73
C ASP A 181 -31.06 -1.47 2.30
N PRO A 182 -31.36 -1.36 0.98
CA PRO A 182 -32.35 -0.41 0.48
C PRO A 182 -33.77 -0.69 0.98
N GLY A 183 -34.07 -1.92 1.41
CA GLY A 183 -35.36 -2.34 1.94
C GLY A 183 -35.55 -2.03 3.43
N ILE A 184 -34.49 -1.63 4.14
CA ILE A 184 -34.55 -1.31 5.58
C ILE A 184 -34.39 0.20 5.76
N SER A 185 -35.44 0.84 6.30
CA SER A 185 -35.40 2.28 6.60
C SER A 185 -34.62 2.60 7.88
N LEU A 186 -34.46 1.63 8.78
CA LEU A 186 -33.73 1.84 10.02
C LEU A 186 -32.23 1.72 9.77
N VAL A 187 -31.54 2.84 9.92
CA VAL A 187 -30.13 2.98 9.61
C VAL A 187 -29.42 3.64 10.78
N ARG A 188 -28.20 3.17 11.08
CA ARG A 188 -27.30 3.80 12.04
C ARG A 188 -26.10 4.39 11.29
N GLU A 189 -25.79 5.64 11.58
CA GLU A 189 -24.56 6.26 11.09
C GLU A 189 -23.38 5.77 11.93
N ASP A 190 -22.30 5.40 11.27
CA ASP A 190 -21.02 5.20 11.93
C ASP A 190 -20.33 6.56 12.19
N ASN A 191 -19.34 6.57 13.08
CA ASN A 191 -18.58 7.79 13.41
C ASN A 191 -17.69 8.30 12.25
N PHE A 192 -17.78 7.69 11.07
CA PHE A 192 -17.01 8.01 9.86
C PHE A 192 -17.92 8.42 8.69
N GLY A 193 -19.23 8.55 8.91
CA GLY A 193 -20.22 9.00 7.93
C GLY A 193 -20.79 7.90 7.03
N SER A 194 -20.45 6.63 7.25
CA SER A 194 -21.11 5.50 6.59
C SER A 194 -22.41 5.15 7.30
N ARG A 195 -23.30 4.45 6.59
CA ARG A 195 -24.64 4.08 7.05
C ARG A 195 -24.80 2.57 7.04
N ASN A 196 -25.16 2.00 8.18
CA ASN A 196 -25.43 0.57 8.36
C ASN A 196 -26.93 0.34 8.52
N SER A 197 -27.47 -0.71 7.91
CA SER A 197 -28.85 -1.13 8.19
C SER A 197 -28.93 -1.85 9.52
N VAL A 198 -30.00 -1.60 10.29
CA VAL A 198 -30.23 -2.22 11.60
C VAL A 198 -31.38 -3.23 11.48
N LEU A 199 -31.09 -4.47 11.85
CA LEU A 199 -32.02 -5.60 11.88
C LEU A 199 -32.32 -6.01 13.32
N TYR A 200 -33.61 -6.09 13.66
CA TYR A 200 -34.06 -6.72 14.91
C TYR A 200 -34.57 -8.12 14.64
N VAL A 201 -34.00 -9.11 15.31
CA VAL A 201 -34.43 -10.51 15.27
C VAL A 201 -35.18 -10.80 16.57
N GLY A 202 -36.49 -11.01 16.48
CA GLY A 202 -37.38 -11.30 17.60
C GLY A 202 -38.09 -12.65 17.44
N ASP A 203 -38.98 -12.98 18.38
CA ASP A 203 -39.91 -14.09 18.18
C ASP A 203 -40.96 -13.71 17.14
N GLU A 204 -41.09 -14.54 16.12
CA GLU A 204 -42.30 -14.59 15.31
C GLU A 204 -43.47 -14.84 16.27
N THR A 205 -44.38 -13.88 16.37
CA THR A 205 -45.58 -14.05 17.18
C THR A 205 -46.38 -15.17 16.52
N ARG A 206 -46.39 -16.36 17.14
CA ARG A 206 -47.36 -17.40 16.79
C ARG A 206 -48.74 -16.86 17.15
N GLU A 207 -49.45 -16.32 16.17
CA GLU A 207 -50.91 -16.21 16.29
C GLU A 207 -51.47 -17.62 16.40
N ILE A 208 -52.25 -17.80 17.48
CA ILE A 208 -52.95 -19.02 17.90
C ILE A 208 -54.24 -19.15 17.08
#